data_AF-A0A7X1TFR6-F1
#
_entry.id   AF-A0A7X1TFR6-F1
#
_cell.length_a   1.000
_cell.length_b   1.000
_cell.length_c   1.000
_cell.angle_alpha   90.00
_cell.angle_beta   90.00
_cell.angle_gamma   90.00
#
_symmetry.space_group_name_H-M   'P 1'
#
loop_
_entity.id
_entity.type
_entity.pdbx_description
1 polymer ?
#
loop_
_entity_poly.entity_id
_entity_poly.type
_entity_poly.pdbx_seq_one_letter_code
_entity_poly.pdbx_strand_id
1 'polypeptide(L)' 'MEKKLAQRIVSSAHRAAEAIANARMDLPEVQQDQLYSRVFIGLLEDNVGAEHIVELIDALARP' A
#
# COMPACT_ATOMS: atom_id res chain seq x y z
N MET A 1 14.19 1.38 9.54
CA MET A 1 14.05 1.48 8.08
C MET A 1 14.49 2.86 7.60
N GLU A 2 15.14 2.95 6.43
CA GLU A 2 15.47 4.23 5.78
C GLU A 2 14.23 4.86 5.11
N LYS A 3 14.07 6.18 5.21
CA LYS A 3 12.93 6.92 4.62
C LYS A 3 12.77 6.66 3.12
N LYS A 4 13.89 6.60 2.37
CA LYS A 4 13.88 6.32 0.92
C LYS A 4 13.38 4.91 0.61
N LEU A 5 13.72 3.93 1.45
CA LEU A 5 13.20 2.57 1.31
C LEU A 5 11.69 2.54 1.61
N ALA A 6 11.26 3.17 2.71
CA ALA A 6 9.86 3.27 3.08
C ALA A 6 9.00 3.90 1.96
N GLN A 7 9.47 5.00 1.38
CA GLN A 7 8.80 5.67 0.25
C GLN A 7 8.70 4.77 -0.98
N ARG A 8 9.74 3.99 -1.28
CA ARG A 8 9.72 3.06 -2.42
C ARG A 8 8.72 1.94 -2.20
N ILE A 9 8.67 1.37 -1.00
CA ILE A 9 7.71 0.32 -0.63
C ILE A 9 6.28 0.85 -0.80
N VAL A 10 5.96 1.99 -0.17
CA VAL A 10 4.63 2.60 -0.27
C VAL A 10 4.27 2.96 -1.72
N SER A 11 5.19 3.56 -2.47
CA SER A 11 4.92 3.94 -3.87
C SER A 11 4.67 2.72 -4.76
N SER A 12 5.40 1.63 -4.53
CA SER A 12 5.21 0.38 -5.27
C SER A 12 3.88 -0.28 -4.93
N ALA A 13 3.57 -0.39 -3.63
CA ALA A 13 2.29 -0.94 -3.17
C ALA A 13 1.11 -0.12 -3.69
N HIS A 14 1.21 1.21 -3.67
CA HIS A 14 0.17 2.11 -4.18
C HIS A 14 -0.10 1.87 -5.67
N ARG A 15 0.95 1.86 -6.51
CA ARG A 15 0.80 1.63 -7.96
C ARG A 15 0.18 0.28 -8.28
N ALA A 16 0.57 -0.76 -7.56
CA ALA A 16 0.03 -2.10 -7.76
C ALA A 16 -1.44 -2.18 -7.33
N ALA A 17 -1.78 -1.65 -6.14
CA ALA A 17 -3.15 -1.62 -5.65
C ALA A 17 -4.07 -0.79 -6.55
N GLU A 18 -3.61 0.37 -7.02
CA GLU A 18 -4.35 1.22 -7.95
C GLU A 18 -4.58 0.50 -9.29
N ALA A 19 -3.55 -0.14 -9.86
CA ALA A 19 -3.70 -0.89 -11.10
C ALA A 19 -4.70 -2.05 -10.98
N ILE A 20 -4.70 -2.76 -9.84
CA ILE A 20 -5.63 -3.87 -9.57
C ILE A 20 -7.06 -3.36 -9.40
N ALA A 21 -7.26 -2.29 -8.62
CA ALA A 21 -8.58 -1.69 -8.44
C ALA A 21 -9.16 -1.16 -9.75
N ASN A 22 -8.37 -0.42 -10.52
CA ASN A 22 -8.77 0.16 -11.80
C ASN A 22 -9.02 -0.91 -12.88
N ALA A 23 -8.37 -2.07 -12.80
CA ALA A 23 -8.67 -3.19 -13.71
C ALA A 23 -10.07 -3.78 -13.47
N ARG A 24 -10.69 -3.52 -12.31
CA ARG A 24 -12.02 -4.01 -11.94
C ARG A 24 -13.10 -2.98 -12.21
N MET A 25 -13.18 -2.50 -13.45
CA MET A 25 -14.24 -1.60 -13.93
C MET A 25 -15.64 -2.21 -13.85
N ASP A 26 -15.74 -3.53 -13.66
CA ASP A 26 -16.98 -4.24 -13.40
C ASP A 26 -17.57 -3.97 -12.00
N LEU A 27 -16.76 -3.43 -11.07
CA LEU A 27 -17.18 -3.10 -9.72
C LEU A 27 -17.66 -1.64 -9.62
N PRO A 28 -18.63 -1.35 -8.74
CA PRO A 28 -18.93 0.03 -8.34
C PRO A 28 -17.71 0.72 -7.73
N GLU A 29 -17.60 2.04 -7.89
CA GLU A 29 -16.47 2.86 -7.40
C GLU A 29 -16.15 2.59 -5.92
N VAL A 30 -17.18 2.54 -5.05
CA VAL A 30 -17.02 2.22 -3.62
C VAL A 30 -16.36 0.85 -3.39
N GLN A 31 -16.64 -0.13 -4.24
CA GLN A 31 -16.03 -1.45 -4.15
C GLN A 31 -14.61 -1.47 -4.72
N GLN A 32 -14.31 -0.62 -5.72
CA GLN A 32 -12.95 -0.42 -6.21
C GLN A 32 -12.07 0.22 -5.12
N ASP A 33 -12.59 1.21 -4.38
CA ASP A 33 -11.88 1.83 -3.25
C ASP A 33 -11.62 0.85 -2.10
N GLN A 34 -12.59 -0.01 -1.80
CA GLN A 34 -12.44 -1.07 -0.81
C GLN A 34 -11.39 -2.10 -1.27
N LEU A 35 -11.40 -2.47 -2.55
CA LEU A 35 -10.43 -3.37 -3.15
C LEU A 35 -9.02 -2.76 -3.11
N TYR A 36 -8.88 -1.50 -3.51
CA TYR A 36 -7.65 -0.73 -3.41
C TYR A 36 -7.10 -0.79 -1.98
N SER A 37 -7.91 -0.41 -0.99
CA SER A 37 -7.48 -0.35 0.41
C SER A 37 -7.01 -1.71 0.92
N ARG A 38 -7.74 -2.78 0.57
CA ARG A 38 -7.40 -4.15 0.99
C ARG A 38 -6.10 -4.63 0.36
N VAL A 39 -5.93 -4.42 -0.95
CA VAL A 39 -4.72 -4.82 -1.68
C VAL A 39 -3.52 -4.00 -1.20
N PHE A 40 -3.70 -2.69 -1.03
CA PHE A 40 -2.64 -1.80 -0.56
C PHE A 40 -2.11 -2.22 0.80
N ILE A 41 -2.98 -2.46 1.78
CA ILE A 41 -2.59 -2.92 3.12
C ILE A 41 -1.86 -4.27 3.04
N GLY A 42 -2.43 -5.24 2.31
CA GLY A 42 -1.80 -6.55 2.15
C GLY A 42 -0.41 -6.47 1.51
N LEU A 43 -0.23 -5.62 0.49
CA LEU A 43 1.08 -5.41 -0.13
C LEU A 43 2.10 -4.76 0.82
N LEU A 44 1.66 -3.85 1.69
CA LEU A 44 2.56 -3.30 2.71
C LEU A 44 2.97 -4.39 3.70
N GLU A 45 2.00 -5.16 4.22
CA GLU A 45 2.24 -6.26 5.15
C GLU A 45 3.15 -7.34 4.54
N ASP A 46 3.00 -7.67 3.25
CA ASP A 46 3.85 -8.63 2.54
C ASP A 46 5.28 -8.10 2.34
N ASN A 47 5.46 -6.79 2.11
CA ASN A 47 6.79 -6.22 1.85
C ASN A 47 7.61 -6.01 3.13
N VAL A 48 6.98 -5.69 4.25
CA VAL A 48 7.70 -5.37 5.50
C VAL A 48 7.51 -6.43 6.59
N GLY A 49 6.48 -7.27 6.48
CA GLY A 49 5.96 -8.08 7.58
C GLY A 49 4.98 -7.25 8.43
N ALA A 50 3.87 -7.87 8.85
CA ALA A 50 2.85 -7.19 9.65
C ALA A 50 3.40 -6.54 10.93
N GLU A 51 4.41 -7.16 11.54
CA GLU A 51 5.09 -6.67 12.75
C GLU A 51 5.96 -5.42 12.53
N HIS A 52 6.33 -5.10 11.28
CA HIS A 52 7.17 -3.95 10.92
C HIS A 52 6.40 -2.80 10.27
N ILE A 53 5.06 -2.87 10.22
CA ILE A 53 4.23 -1.77 9.69
C ILE A 53 4.45 -0.47 10.47
N VAL A 54 4.62 -0.55 11.79
CA VAL A 54 4.91 0.64 12.62
C VAL A 54 6.25 1.26 12.23
N GLU A 55 7.26 0.44 11.97
CA GLU A 55 8.58 0.92 11.53
C GLU A 55 8.54 1.60 10.16
N LEU A 56 7.69 1.10 9.26
CA LEU A 56 7.41 1.72 7.97
C LEU A 56 6.77 3.11 8.15
N ILE A 57 5.75 3.23 9.00
CA ILE A 57 5.06 4.49 9.29
C ILE A 57 6.02 5.49 9.92
N ASP A 58 6.79 5.06 10.92
CA ASP A 58 7.78 5.88 11.60
C ASP A 58 8.86 6.40 10.64
N ALA A 59 9.29 5.58 9.69
CA ALA A 59 10.27 6.00 8.69
C ALA A 59 9.73 7.09 7.75
N LEU A 60 8.42 7.09 7.46
CA LEU A 60 7.76 8.08 6.61
C LEU A 60 7.48 9.40 7.34
N ALA A 61 7.17 9.34 8.64
CA ALA A 61 6.87 10.50 9.47
C ALA A 61 8.11 11.33 9.85
N ARG A 62 9.32 10.79 9.65
CA ARG A 62 10.58 11.53 9.90
C ARG A 62 10.67 12.75 8.98
N PRO A 63 11.11 13.92 9.48
CA PRO A 63 11.29 15.14 8.68
C PRO A 63 12.20 14.93 7.46
#